data_AF-G5SIE2-F1
#
_entry.id   AF-G5SIE2-F1
#
_cell.length_a   1.000
_cell.length_b   1.000
_cell.length_c   1.000
_cell.angle_alpha   90.00
_cell.angle_beta   90.00
_cell.angle_gamma   90.00
#
_symmetry.space_group_name_H-M   'P 1'
#
loop_
_entity.id
_entity.type
_entity.pdbx_description
1 polymer ?
#
loop_
_entity_poly.entity_id
_entity_poly.type
_entity_poly.pdbx_seq_one_letter_code
_entity_poly.pdbx_strand_id
1 'polypeptide(L)'
;MLDTMNHGGRIAMLGIPPSDMSIDWTKVIFKGLFIKGIYGREMFETWYKMAALIQSGLDLSPIITHRFPIDDFQKGFDAMRSGQSGKVILSWD
;
A
#
# COMPACT_ATOMS: atom_id res chain seq x y z
N MET A 1 15.98 -2.52 -4.04
CA MET A 1 14.87 -3.41 -4.44
C MET A 1 15.37 -4.56 -5.32
N LEU A 2 15.88 -4.33 -6.54
CA LEU A 2 16.31 -5.43 -7.43
C LEU A 2 17.46 -6.27 -6.86
N ASP A 3 18.36 -5.65 -6.10
CA ASP A 3 19.51 -6.32 -5.48
C ASP A 3 19.11 -7.38 -4.45
N THR A 4 18.03 -7.15 -3.72
CA THR A 4 17.54 -8.03 -2.67
C THR A 4 16.60 -9.13 -3.18
N MET A 5 16.36 -9.20 -4.49
CA MET A 5 15.56 -10.26 -5.10
C MET A 5 16.37 -11.53 -5.35
N ASN A 6 15.75 -12.68 -5.08
CA ASN A 6 16.26 -13.99 -5.51
C ASN A 6 16.00 -14.22 -7.01
N HIS A 7 16.71 -15.19 -7.60
CA HIS A 7 16.46 -15.62 -8.98
C HIS A 7 15.01 -16.15 -9.13
N GLY A 8 14.35 -15.80 -10.23
CA GLY A 8 12.93 -16.10 -10.48
C GLY A 8 11.95 -15.25 -9.66
N GLY A 9 12.43 -14.23 -8.95
CA GLY A 9 11.62 -13.39 -8.07
C GLY A 9 10.53 -12.59 -8.79
N ARG A 10 9.45 -12.27 -8.07
CA ARG A 10 8.29 -11.51 -8.60
C ARG A 10 8.16 -10.19 -7.85
N ILE A 11 7.98 -9.10 -8.60
CA ILE A 11 7.83 -7.75 -8.11
C ILE A 11 6.45 -7.24 -8.52
N ALA A 12 5.64 -6.85 -7.54
CA ALA A 12 4.38 -6.17 -7.75
C ALA A 12 4.60 -4.65 -7.60
N MET A 13 4.43 -3.90 -8.69
CA MET A 13 4.66 -2.46 -8.74
C MET A 13 3.34 -1.72 -8.48
N LEU A 14 3.14 -1.28 -7.24
CA LEU A 14 1.97 -0.50 -6.81
C LEU A 14 2.24 1.02 -6.79
N GLY A 15 3.44 1.43 -6.40
CA GLY A 15 3.82 2.85 -6.31
C GLY A 15 3.88 3.51 -7.68
N ILE A 16 3.42 4.76 -7.77
CA ILE A 16 3.45 5.57 -8.98
C ILE A 16 4.70 6.47 -8.92
N PRO A 17 5.70 6.28 -9.80
CA PRO A 17 6.86 7.16 -9.85
C PRO A 17 6.45 8.59 -10.25
N PRO A 18 7.03 9.64 -9.65
CA PRO A 18 6.71 11.03 -10.00
C PRO A 18 7.31 11.46 -11.35
N SER A 19 8.22 10.67 -11.90
CA SER A 19 8.99 10.94 -13.12
C SER A 19 9.50 9.64 -13.72
N ASP A 20 10.21 9.73 -14.84
CA ASP A 20 10.90 8.59 -15.45
C ASP A 20 11.79 7.86 -14.44
N MET A 21 11.63 6.54 -14.39
CA MET A 21 12.33 5.66 -13.45
C MET A 21 13.21 4.68 -14.22
N SER A 22 14.51 4.91 -14.23
CA SER A 22 15.48 3.96 -14.77
C SER A 22 15.76 2.83 -13.79
N ILE A 23 15.85 1.59 -14.29
CA ILE A 23 16.25 0.41 -13.50
C ILE A 23 17.40 -0.34 -14.19
N ASP A 24 18.16 -1.11 -13.42
CA ASP A 24 19.21 -1.98 -13.95
C ASP A 24 18.61 -3.26 -14.55
N TRP A 25 18.46 -3.26 -15.87
CA TRP A 25 17.91 -4.39 -16.64
C TRP A 25 18.80 -5.63 -16.61
N THR A 26 20.11 -5.48 -16.36
CA THR A 26 21.05 -6.60 -16.21
C THR A 26 20.58 -7.51 -15.07
N LYS A 27 20.17 -6.90 -13.96
CA LYS A 27 19.64 -7.64 -12.79
C LYS A 27 18.30 -8.29 -13.10
N VAL A 28 17.42 -7.64 -13.85
CA VAL A 28 16.13 -8.21 -14.25
C VAL A 28 16.34 -9.45 -15.12
N ILE A 29 17.26 -9.38 -16.08
CA ILE A 29 17.55 -10.47 -17.03
C ILE A 29 18.24 -11.64 -16.32
N PHE A 30 19.38 -11.40 -15.65
CA PHE A 30 20.17 -12.49 -15.05
C PHE A 30 19.51 -13.11 -13.82
N LYS A 31 18.67 -12.36 -13.10
CA LYS A 31 17.83 -12.93 -12.05
C LYS A 31 16.51 -13.48 -12.58
N GLY A 32 16.19 -13.32 -13.87
CA GLY A 32 14.91 -13.79 -14.45
C GLY A 32 13.69 -13.24 -13.69
N LEU A 33 13.68 -11.94 -13.39
CA LEU A 33 12.64 -11.32 -12.56
C LEU A 33 11.37 -11.05 -13.35
N PHE A 34 10.23 -11.21 -12.67
CA PHE A 34 8.92 -10.82 -13.17
C PHE A 34 8.50 -9.49 -12.54
N ILE A 35 8.12 -8.52 -13.36
CA ILE A 35 7.61 -7.23 -12.88
C ILE A 35 6.18 -7.06 -13.38
N LYS A 36 5.21 -6.94 -12.46
CA LYS A 36 3.79 -6.72 -12.78
C LYS A 36 3.33 -5.39 -12.18
N GLY A 37 2.82 -4.50 -13.02
CA GLY A 37 2.12 -3.29 -12.58
C GLY A 37 0.79 -3.63 -11.91
N ILE A 38 0.50 -2.99 -10.78
CA ILE A 38 -0.78 -3.10 -10.07
C ILE A 38 -1.51 -1.77 -10.22
N TYR A 39 -2.58 -1.78 -11.00
CA TYR A 39 -3.47 -0.64 -11.13
C TYR A 39 -4.65 -0.79 -10.16
N GLY A 40 -4.64 0.01 -9.10
CA GLY A 40 -5.71 0.00 -8.10
C GLY A 40 -5.87 -1.36 -7.43
N ARG A 41 -6.97 -2.05 -7.74
CA ARG A 41 -7.32 -3.38 -7.18
C ARG A 41 -8.19 -4.17 -8.16
N GLU A 42 -8.11 -5.50 -8.10
CA GLU A 42 -9.04 -6.40 -8.78
C GLU A 42 -10.39 -6.36 -8.05
N MET A 43 -11.28 -5.46 -8.48
CA MET A 43 -12.54 -5.19 -7.80
C MET A 43 -13.43 -6.45 -7.73
N PHE A 44 -14.24 -6.51 -6.68
CA PHE A 44 -15.03 -7.66 -6.23
C PHE A 44 -14.20 -8.82 -5.68
N GLU A 45 -13.33 -9.46 -6.47
CA GLU A 45 -12.58 -10.65 -6.02
C GLU A 45 -11.72 -10.35 -4.78
N THR A 46 -10.93 -9.27 -4.83
CA THR A 46 -10.07 -8.90 -3.70
C THR A 46 -10.85 -8.43 -2.49
N TRP A 47 -12.07 -7.91 -2.67
CA TRP A 47 -12.93 -7.50 -1.56
C TRP A 47 -13.45 -8.71 -0.79
N TYR A 48 -13.89 -9.76 -1.49
CA TYR A 48 -14.29 -11.01 -0.84
C TYR A 48 -13.14 -11.66 -0.08
N LYS A 49 -11.93 -11.67 -0.67
CA LYS A 49 -10.72 -12.15 0.03
C LYS A 49 -10.42 -11.33 1.28
N MET A 50 -10.47 -10.00 1.20
CA MET A 50 -10.24 -9.13 2.36
C MET A 50 -11.28 -9.31 3.46
N ALA A 51 -12.57 -9.44 3.10
CA ALA A 51 -13.62 -9.72 4.07
C ALA A 51 -13.39 -11.07 4.78
N ALA A 52 -13.02 -12.11 4.03
CA ALA A 52 -12.69 -13.42 4.59
C ALA A 52 -11.48 -13.35 5.53
N LEU A 53 -10.43 -12.59 5.19
CA LEU A 53 -9.26 -12.41 6.05
C LEU A 53 -9.62 -11.73 7.39
N ILE A 54 -10.42 -10.67 7.35
CA ILE A 54 -10.89 -9.98 8.57
C ILE A 54 -11.72 -10.91 9.44
N GLN A 55 -12.68 -11.63 8.82
CA GLN A 55 -13.50 -12.63 9.53
C GLN A 55 -12.67 -13.78 10.11
N SER A 56 -11.52 -14.10 9.50
CA SER A 56 -10.57 -15.11 9.99
C SER A 56 -9.63 -14.61 11.08
N GLY A 57 -9.78 -13.36 11.54
CA GLY A 57 -9.02 -12.80 12.66
C GLY A 57 -7.84 -11.89 12.28
N LEU A 58 -7.75 -11.43 11.03
CA LEU A 58 -6.80 -10.36 10.69
C LEU A 58 -7.20 -9.06 11.39
N ASP A 59 -6.45 -8.65 12.41
CA ASP A 59 -6.67 -7.40 13.13
C ASP A 59 -6.02 -6.21 12.39
N LEU A 60 -6.87 -5.32 11.86
CA LEU A 60 -6.46 -4.06 11.22
C LEU A 60 -6.58 -2.85 12.16
N SER A 61 -7.02 -3.03 13.40
CA SER A 61 -7.21 -1.93 14.36
C SER A 61 -5.94 -1.10 14.57
N PRO A 62 -4.72 -1.69 14.66
CA PRO A 62 -3.49 -0.92 14.88
C PRO A 62 -3.13 0.04 13.73
N ILE A 63 -3.67 -0.16 12.52
CA ILE A 63 -3.39 0.76 11.41
C ILE A 63 -4.07 2.11 11.64
N ILE A 64 -5.15 2.15 12.41
CA ILE A 64 -5.89 3.37 12.72
C ILE A 64 -5.22 4.04 13.90
N THR A 65 -4.55 5.16 13.63
CA THR A 65 -3.74 5.87 14.63
C THR A 65 -4.46 7.08 15.20
N HIS A 66 -5.36 7.68 14.44
CA HIS A 66 -6.06 8.91 14.83
C HIS A 66 -7.52 8.85 14.41
N ARG A 67 -8.38 9.42 15.26
CA ARG A 67 -9.81 9.62 15.02
C ARG A 67 -10.16 11.04 15.44
N PHE A 68 -10.77 11.79 14.53
CA PHE A 68 -11.24 13.14 14.80
C PHE A 68 -12.69 13.28 14.33
N PRO A 69 -13.51 14.13 14.98
CA PRO A 69 -14.76 14.60 14.38
C PRO A 69 -14.48 15.30 13.05
N ILE A 70 -15.47 15.32 12.14
CA ILE A 70 -15.33 15.98 10.83
C ILE A 70 -15.02 17.48 10.95
N ASP A 71 -15.54 18.16 11.96
CA ASP A 71 -15.28 19.59 12.21
C ASP A 71 -13.79 19.87 12.49
N ASP A 72 -13.06 18.86 12.96
CA ASP A 72 -11.63 18.89 13.23
C ASP A 72 -10.79 18.36 12.05
N PHE A 73 -11.33 18.36 10.82
CA PHE A 73 -10.65 17.82 9.64
C PHE A 73 -9.21 18.34 9.49
N GLN A 74 -8.98 19.63 9.77
CA GLN A 74 -7.65 20.25 9.66
C GLN A 74 -6.61 19.53 10.53
N LYS A 75 -6.96 19.18 11.78
CA LYS A 75 -6.08 18.38 12.67
C LYS A 75 -5.79 17.01 12.07
N GLY A 76 -6.79 16.39 11.43
CA GLY A 76 -6.62 15.12 10.74
C GLY A 76 -5.64 15.19 9.56
N PHE A 77 -5.75 16.25 8.74
CA PHE A 77 -4.82 16.47 7.63
C PHE A 77 -3.40 16.82 8.13
N ASP A 78 -3.28 17.63 9.18
CA ASP A 78 -1.98 17.99 9.76
C ASP A 78 -1.28 16.76 10.35
N ALA A 79 -2.02 15.90 11.06
CA ALA A 79 -1.51 14.62 11.53
C ALA A 79 -0.99 13.74 10.38
N MET A 80 -1.76 13.61 9.29
CA MET A 80 -1.35 12.83 8.11
C MET A 80 -0.09 13.41 7.45
N ARG A 81 0.01 14.73 7.35
CA ARG A 81 1.17 15.42 6.73
C ARG A 81 2.43 15.35 7.58
N SER A 82 2.31 15.17 8.90
CA SER A 82 3.46 15.04 9.80
C SER A 82 4.32 13.79 9.51
N GLY A 83 3.76 12.79 8.84
CA GLY A 83 4.39 11.48 8.65
C GLY A 83 4.38 10.59 9.90
N GLN A 84 3.89 11.07 11.03
CA GLN A 84 3.75 10.34 12.30
C GLN A 84 2.34 9.77 12.48
N SER A 85 1.79 9.16 11.42
CA SER A 85 0.45 8.58 11.42
C SER A 85 0.37 7.34 10.53
N GLY A 86 -0.51 6.42 10.87
CA GLY A 86 -0.97 5.36 9.98
C GLY A 86 -2.18 5.83 9.16
N LYS A 87 -3.37 5.36 9.53
CA LYS A 87 -4.66 5.81 9.02
C LYS A 87 -5.30 6.80 9.97
N VAL A 88 -5.76 7.92 9.42
CA VAL A 88 -6.60 8.92 10.08
C VAL A 88 -8.04 8.72 9.63
N ILE A 89 -8.98 8.73 10.58
CA ILE A 89 -10.43 8.62 10.32
C ILE A 89 -11.11 9.91 10.76
N LEU A 90 -11.99 10.44 9.91
CA LEU A 90 -12.89 11.55 10.24
C LEU A 90 -14.30 10.99 10.45
N SER A 91 -14.86 11.24 11.62
CA SER A 91 -16.19 10.76 12.04
C SER A 91 -17.28 11.78 11.71
N TRP A 92 -18.46 11.28 11.32
CA TRP A 92 -19.62 12.08 10.90
C TRP A 92 -20.82 11.94 11.84
N ASP A 93 -20.68 11.12 12.88
CA ASP A 93 -21.65 10.92 13.96
C ASP A 93 -21.60 12.05 15.00
#